data_AF-A0A0F9C5P5-F1
#
_entry.id   AF-A0A0F9C5P5-F1
#
_cell.length_a   1.000
_cell.length_b   1.000
_cell.length_c   1.000
_cell.angle_alpha   90.00
_cell.angle_beta   90.00
_cell.angle_gamma   90.00
#
_symmetry.space_group_name_H-M   'P 1'
#
loop_
_entity.id
_entity.type
_entity.pdbx_description
1 polymer ?
#
loop_
_entity_poly.entity_id
_entity_poly.type
_entity_poly.pdbx_seq_one_letter_code
_entity_poly.pdbx_strand_id
1 'polypeptide(L)'
;MSGLGPTYPSEKPEHPYLSVSLSGHLLGVYASRFCAGCGYGIIGHLYNRVFEDEKLDPKLHPMVIGIGCYSQMLLTLHFASQKILALHGRAPGLATGMKMANP
;
A
#
# COMPACT_ATOMS: atom_id res chain seq x y z
N MET A 1 -4.12 -16.58 -8.11
CA MET A 1 -3.60 -16.63 -9.49
C MET A 1 -4.52 -15.79 -10.37
N SER A 2 -4.12 -14.56 -10.71
CA SER A 2 -4.88 -13.64 -11.56
C SER A 2 -4.59 -13.96 -13.03
N GLY A 3 -5.58 -14.46 -13.76
CA GLY A 3 -5.48 -14.99 -15.14
C GLY A 3 -5.16 -13.96 -16.25
N LEU A 4 -4.09 -13.20 -16.10
CA LEU A 4 -3.61 -12.20 -17.07
C LEU A 4 -2.46 -12.72 -17.95
N GLY A 5 -2.69 -13.85 -18.64
CA GLY A 5 -1.74 -14.42 -19.61
C GLY A 5 -0.76 -15.45 -19.04
N PRO A 6 0.15 -15.99 -19.88
CA PRO A 6 1.14 -16.97 -19.43
C PRO A 6 2.09 -16.29 -18.44
N THR A 7 1.95 -16.69 -17.17
CA THR A 7 2.81 -16.23 -16.08
C THR A 7 3.84 -17.29 -15.81
N TYR A 8 5.12 -16.93 -15.95
CA TYR A 8 6.21 -17.79 -15.47
C TYR A 8 6.18 -17.84 -13.94
N PRO A 9 6.50 -18.99 -13.32
CA PRO A 9 6.62 -19.06 -11.88
C PRO A 9 7.64 -18.02 -11.39
N SER A 10 7.33 -17.31 -10.30
CA SER A 10 8.27 -16.39 -9.68
C SER A 10 9.48 -17.17 -9.15
N GLU A 11 10.63 -17.04 -9.80
CA GLU A 11 11.89 -17.67 -9.37
C GLU A 11 12.44 -17.08 -8.05
N LYS A 12 11.96 -15.89 -7.66
CA LYS A 12 12.36 -15.22 -6.42
C LYS A 12 11.42 -15.63 -5.28
N PRO A 13 11.94 -15.70 -4.02
CA PRO A 13 11.09 -15.88 -2.85
C PRO A 13 9.94 -14.87 -2.88
N GLU A 14 8.72 -15.35 -2.70
CA GLU A 14 7.55 -14.48 -2.68
C GLU A 14 7.68 -13.48 -1.53
N HIS A 15 7.43 -12.21 -1.81
CA HIS A 15 7.44 -11.18 -0.78
C HIS A 15 6.34 -11.51 0.24
N PRO A 16 6.58 -11.41 1.56
CA PRO A 16 5.60 -11.82 2.59
C PRO A 16 4.26 -11.09 2.44
N TYR A 17 4.30 -9.85 1.97
CA TYR A 17 3.10 -9.05 1.73
C TYR A 17 2.57 -9.09 0.28
N LEU A 18 2.91 -10.12 -0.49
CA LEU A 18 2.41 -10.32 -1.86
C LEU A 18 0.87 -10.32 -1.86
N SER A 19 0.25 -11.26 -1.15
CA SER A 19 -1.21 -11.45 -1.13
C SER A 19 -1.98 -10.27 -0.55
N VAL A 20 -1.37 -9.51 0.36
CA VAL A 20 -2.02 -8.37 1.03
C VAL A 20 -1.82 -7.05 0.30
N SER A 21 -0.74 -6.86 -0.45
CA SER A 21 -0.51 -5.62 -1.19
C SER A 21 -1.58 -5.39 -2.27
N LEU A 22 -1.92 -4.13 -2.56
CA LEU A 22 -2.86 -3.82 -3.65
C LEU A 22 -2.40 -4.40 -5.00
N SER A 23 -1.11 -4.28 -5.31
CA SER A 23 -0.53 -4.84 -6.53
C SER A 23 -0.65 -6.37 -6.59
N GLY A 24 -0.35 -7.07 -5.51
CA GLY A 24 -0.49 -8.53 -5.50
C GLY A 24 -1.95 -8.99 -5.51
N HIS A 25 -2.86 -8.24 -4.89
CA HIS A 25 -4.29 -8.52 -4.99
C HIS A 25 -4.84 -8.33 -6.42
N LEU A 26 -4.42 -7.25 -7.10
CA LEU A 26 -4.91 -6.91 -8.43
C LEU A 26 -4.24 -7.71 -9.56
N LEU A 27 -2.93 -7.90 -9.47
CA LEU A 27 -2.10 -8.42 -10.55
C LEU A 27 -1.43 -9.76 -10.22
N GLY A 28 -1.59 -10.28 -9.00
CA GLY A 28 -0.94 -11.53 -8.57
C GLY A 28 0.57 -11.42 -8.43
N VAL A 29 1.13 -10.20 -8.50
CA VAL A 29 2.56 -9.92 -8.42
C VAL A 29 2.82 -8.78 -7.44
N TYR A 30 3.93 -8.85 -6.70
CA TYR A 30 4.35 -7.77 -5.83
C TYR A 30 5.07 -6.72 -6.67
N ALA A 31 4.42 -5.58 -6.92
CA ALA A 31 4.96 -4.53 -7.76
C ALA A 31 5.24 -3.27 -6.93
N SER A 32 6.52 -2.94 -6.80
CA SER A 32 6.98 -1.66 -6.25
C SER A 32 7.48 -0.77 -7.39
N ARG A 33 7.12 0.51 -7.35
CA ARG A 33 7.63 1.54 -8.29
C ARG A 33 8.80 2.34 -7.69
N PHE A 34 9.30 1.90 -6.54
CA PHE A 34 10.44 2.52 -5.88
C PHE A 34 11.77 1.96 -6.40
N CYS A 35 12.80 2.80 -6.41
CA CYS A 35 14.18 2.38 -6.70
C CYS A 35 14.65 1.31 -5.71
N ALA A 36 15.60 0.47 -6.12
CA ALA A 36 16.26 -0.46 -5.21
C ALA A 36 16.92 0.31 -4.05
N GLY A 37 16.64 -0.11 -2.81
CA GLY A 37 17.13 0.56 -1.60
C GLY A 37 16.38 1.85 -1.20
N CYS A 38 15.29 2.21 -1.89
CA CYS A 38 14.52 3.39 -1.53
C CYS A 38 13.82 3.24 -0.17
N GLY A 39 14.01 4.23 0.72
CA GLY A 39 13.40 4.26 2.05
C GLY A 39 11.87 4.19 2.03
N TYR A 40 11.19 4.78 1.04
CA TYR A 40 9.72 4.70 0.95
C TYR A 40 9.20 3.27 0.72
N GLY A 41 9.97 2.44 0.01
CA GLY A 41 9.65 1.01 -0.13
C GLY A 41 9.73 0.29 1.21
N ILE A 42 10.73 0.62 2.02
CA ILE A 42 10.91 0.08 3.38
C ILE A 42 9.76 0.55 4.28
N ILE A 43 9.39 1.83 4.24
CA ILE A 43 8.25 2.39 5.00
C ILE A 43 6.95 1.67 4.62
N GLY A 44 6.71 1.40 3.33
CA GLY A 44 5.53 0.64 2.89
C GLY A 44 5.48 -0.79 3.46
N HIS A 45 6.63 -1.46 3.52
CA HIS A 45 6.75 -2.78 4.15
C HIS A 45 6.46 -2.70 5.65
N LEU A 46 7.09 -1.77 6.36
CA LEU A 46 6.88 -1.56 7.79
C LEU A 46 5.42 -1.20 8.11
N TYR A 47 4.76 -0.41 7.25
CA TYR A 47 3.35 -0.09 7.43
C TYR A 47 2.48 -1.35 7.43
N ASN A 48 2.63 -2.24 6.44
CA ASN A 48 1.86 -3.49 6.42
C ASN A 48 2.19 -4.39 7.61
N ARG A 49 3.45 -4.42 8.03
CA ARG A 49 3.88 -5.17 9.21
C ARG A 49 3.23 -4.69 10.49
N VAL A 50 3.12 -3.37 10.69
CA VAL A 50 2.42 -2.81 11.86
C VAL A 50 0.96 -3.25 11.90
N PHE A 51 0.27 -3.34 10.76
CA PHE A 51 -1.10 -3.83 10.71
C PHE A 51 -1.22 -5.31 11.11
N GLU A 52 -0.24 -6.12 10.73
CA GLU A 52 -0.16 -7.53 11.10
C GLU A 52 0.16 -7.70 12.60
N ASP A 53 1.22 -7.05 13.08
CA ASP A 53 1.72 -7.15 14.45
C ASP A 53 0.65 -6.66 15.46
N GLU A 54 -0.01 -5.54 15.15
CA GLU A 54 -1.05 -4.92 16.00
C GLU A 54 -2.47 -5.44 15.70
N LYS A 55 -2.62 -6.35 14.73
CA LYS A 55 -3.92 -6.94 14.30
C LYS A 55 -4.99 -5.87 13.98
N LEU A 56 -4.57 -4.78 13.34
CA LEU A 56 -5.45 -3.68 12.98
C LEU A 56 -6.30 -4.06 11.75
N ASP A 57 -7.59 -3.69 11.76
CA ASP A 57 -8.43 -3.84 10.58
C ASP A 57 -8.06 -2.77 9.52
N PRO A 58 -7.55 -3.14 8.34
CA PRO A 58 -7.21 -2.20 7.28
C PRO A 58 -8.39 -1.34 6.82
N LYS A 59 -9.63 -1.85 6.90
CA LYS A 59 -10.83 -1.12 6.47
C LYS A 59 -11.14 0.08 7.36
N LEU A 60 -10.73 0.01 8.63
CA LEU A 60 -10.95 1.08 9.61
C LEU A 60 -9.85 2.15 9.59
N HIS A 61 -8.75 1.91 8.87
CA HIS A 61 -7.60 2.80 8.83
C HIS A 61 -7.33 3.24 7.39
N PRO A 62 -8.02 4.31 6.92
CA PRO A 62 -7.76 4.85 5.60
C PRO A 62 -6.39 5.52 5.55
N MET A 63 -5.65 5.32 4.45
CA MET A 63 -4.41 6.05 4.21
C MET A 63 -4.66 7.29 3.35
N VAL A 64 -4.28 8.46 3.87
CA VAL A 64 -4.26 9.72 3.14
C VAL A 64 -2.83 10.03 2.68
N ILE A 65 -2.63 10.12 1.37
CA ILE A 65 -1.32 10.25 0.75
C ILE A 65 -1.29 11.51 -0.10
N GLY A 66 -0.28 12.35 0.04
CA GLY A 66 -0.05 13.50 -0.85
C GLY A 66 0.58 13.12 -2.19
N ILE A 67 1.08 14.12 -2.91
CA ILE A 67 1.80 13.95 -4.19
C ILE A 67 3.32 13.93 -3.98
N GLY A 68 3.98 12.87 -4.42
CA GLY A 68 5.43 12.68 -4.42
C GLY A 68 5.82 11.24 -4.78
N CYS A 69 7.10 10.86 -4.70
CA CYS A 69 7.51 9.47 -4.94
C CYS A 69 6.75 8.49 -4.04
N TYR A 70 6.55 8.87 -2.77
CA TYR A 70 5.80 8.10 -1.78
C TYR A 70 4.32 7.86 -2.16
N SER A 71 3.75 8.62 -3.13
CA SER A 71 2.41 8.32 -3.66
C SER A 71 2.31 6.90 -4.22
N GLN A 72 3.43 6.32 -4.66
CA GLN A 72 3.46 4.94 -5.16
C GLN A 72 3.24 3.89 -4.06
N MET A 73 3.26 4.27 -2.77
CA MET A 73 2.92 3.35 -1.68
C MET A 73 1.50 2.78 -1.84
N LEU A 74 0.59 3.47 -2.56
CA LEU A 74 -0.74 2.96 -2.93
C LEU A 74 -0.74 1.49 -3.38
N LEU A 75 0.28 1.10 -4.16
CA LEU A 75 0.40 -0.23 -4.76
C LEU A 75 0.94 -1.29 -3.79
N THR A 76 1.70 -0.89 -2.78
CA THR A 76 2.36 -1.82 -1.84
C THR A 76 1.54 -2.03 -0.57
N LEU A 77 0.62 -1.11 -0.25
CA LEU A 77 -0.19 -1.14 0.96
C LEU A 77 -1.36 -2.12 0.88
N HIS A 78 -1.80 -2.57 2.05
CA HIS A 78 -2.89 -3.53 2.23
C HIS A 78 -4.12 -3.22 1.36
N PHE A 79 -4.52 -4.13 0.46
CA PHE A 79 -5.54 -3.91 -0.57
C PHE A 79 -6.88 -3.42 0.03
N ALA A 80 -7.26 -3.94 1.20
CA ALA A 80 -8.52 -3.59 1.88
C ALA A 80 -8.53 -2.18 2.53
N SER A 81 -7.37 -1.55 2.75
CA SER A 81 -7.34 -0.19 3.28
C SER A 81 -7.78 0.81 2.20
N GLN A 82 -8.70 1.71 2.57
CA GLN A 82 -9.10 2.80 1.70
C GLN A 82 -7.94 3.76 1.53
N LYS A 83 -7.61 4.07 0.28
CA LYS A 83 -6.46 4.91 -0.07
C LYS A 83 -6.94 6.17 -0.77
N ILE A 84 -6.50 7.32 -0.29
CA ILE A 84 -6.89 8.62 -0.85
C ILE A 84 -5.64 9.38 -1.25
N LEU A 85 -5.55 9.68 -2.55
CA LEU A 85 -4.51 10.55 -3.08
C LEU A 85 -5.00 12.00 -3.02
N ALA A 86 -4.50 12.75 -2.03
CA ALA A 86 -4.78 14.16 -1.84
C ALA A 86 -3.93 15.03 -2.78
N LEU A 87 -4.35 16.29 -2.94
CA LEU A 87 -3.58 17.29 -3.67
C LEU A 87 -2.22 17.55 -3.01
N HIS A 88 -1.25 18.02 -3.81
CA HIS A 88 0.11 18.29 -3.34
C HIS A 88 0.08 19.28 -2.16
N GLY A 89 0.69 18.88 -1.03
CA GLY A 89 0.69 19.67 0.20
C GLY A 89 -0.67 19.82 0.91
N ARG A 90 -1.67 18.96 0.60
CA ARG A 90 -3.02 19.02 1.22
C ARG A 90 -3.43 17.76 1.98
N ALA A 91 -2.58 16.73 2.02
CA ALA A 91 -2.86 15.49 2.74
C ALA A 91 -3.24 15.70 4.22
N PRO A 92 -2.53 16.53 5.02
CA PRO A 92 -2.90 16.75 6.42
C PRO A 92 -4.27 17.42 6.57
N GLY A 93 -4.60 18.41 5.73
CA GLY A 93 -5.91 19.08 5.80
C GLY A 93 -7.07 18.12 5.50
N LEU A 94 -6.89 17.24 4.51
CA LEU A 94 -7.87 16.21 4.19
C LEU A 94 -7.99 15.17 5.31
N ALA A 95 -6.87 14.70 5.85
CA ALA A 95 -6.83 13.75 6.97
C ALA A 95 -7.49 14.30 8.24
N THR A 96 -7.27 15.58 8.56
CA THR A 96 -7.94 16.25 9.69
C THR A 96 -9.45 16.25 9.50
N GLY A 97 -9.95 16.62 8.32
CA GLY A 97 -11.38 16.57 8.02
C GLY A 97 -11.98 15.18 8.19
N MET A 98 -11.29 14.15 7.67
CA MET A 98 -11.72 12.75 7.83
C MET A 98 -11.79 12.32 9.29
N LYS A 99 -10.75 12.63 10.08
CA LYS A 99 -10.69 12.26 11.49
C LYS A 99 -11.74 12.98 12.34
N MET A 100 -12.07 14.23 12.01
CA MET A 100 -13.14 14.96 12.69
C MET A 100 -14.53 14.41 12.33
N ALA A 101 -14.72 13.95 11.09
CA ALA A 101 -16.00 13.40 10.64
C ALA A 101 -16.26 11.98 11.17
N ASN A 102 -15.21 11.15 11.26
CA ASN A 102 -15.26 9.79 11.81
C ASN A 102 -14.01 9.55 12.68
N PRO A 103 -14.09 9.87 13.98
CA PRO A 103 -12.97 9.71 14.92
C PRO A 103 -12.70 8.25 15.25
#